data_AF-F9YRV5-F1
#
_entry.id   AF-F9YRV5-F1
#
_cell.length_a   1.000
_cell.length_b   1.000
_cell.length_c   1.000
_cell.angle_alpha   90.00
_cell.angle_beta   90.00
_cell.angle_gamma   90.00
#
_symmetry.space_group_name_H-M   'P 1'
#
loop_
_entity.id
_entity.type
_entity.pdbx_description
1 polymer ?
#
loop_
_entity_poly.entity_id
_entity_poly.type
_entity_poly.pdbx_seq_one_letter_code
_entity_poly.pdbx_strand_id
1 'polypeptide(L)' 'MTNYKIVNEREFSFVSVTSRNGEKISIAILDGEPGLVSSTYTVFKVSKLEKLLPEYLYLWFSRPEFDRYARFHS' A
#
# COMPACT_ATOMS: atom_id res chain seq x y z
N MET A 1 13.52 18.55 -9.00
CA MET A 1 12.05 18.49 -8.96
C MET A 1 11.65 17.28 -8.16
N THR A 2 10.94 17.48 -7.06
CA THR A 2 10.51 16.39 -6.18
C THR A 2 9.31 15.70 -6.83
N ASN A 3 9.51 14.53 -7.44
CA ASN A 3 8.46 13.76 -8.10
C ASN A 3 7.52 13.12 -7.06
N TYR A 4 6.64 13.91 -6.44
CA TYR A 4 5.57 13.32 -5.62
C TYR A 4 4.54 12.64 -6.52
N LYS A 5 3.93 11.58 -6.00
CA LYS A 5 2.77 10.91 -6.60
C LYS A 5 1.52 11.31 -5.83
N ILE A 6 0.40 11.43 -6.53
CA ILE A 6 -0.90 11.64 -5.91
C ILE A 6 -1.48 10.27 -5.56
N VAL A 7 -2.05 10.15 -4.35
CA VAL A 7 -2.89 9.03 -3.93
C VAL A 7 -4.29 9.59 -3.72
N ASN A 8 -5.29 8.98 -4.35
CA ASN A 8 -6.70 9.37 -4.19
C ASN A 8 -7.41 8.48 -3.16
N GLU A 9 -8.61 8.88 -2.76
CA GLU A 9 -9.46 8.10 -1.85
C GLU A 9 -9.57 6.64 -2.32
N ARG A 10 -9.39 5.70 -1.38
CA ARG A 10 -9.40 4.24 -1.60
C ARG A 10 -8.29 3.70 -2.51
N GLU A 11 -7.31 4.52 -2.87
CA GLU A 11 -6.07 4.05 -3.46
C GLU A 11 -5.07 3.65 -2.37
N PHE A 12 -4.18 2.74 -2.74
CA PHE A 12 -3.11 2.25 -1.88
C PHE A 12 -1.81 2.93 -2.21
N SER A 13 -0.98 3.06 -1.19
CA SER A 13 0.45 3.34 -1.36
C SER A 13 1.27 2.31 -0.58
N PHE A 14 2.35 1.83 -1.18
CA PHE A 14 3.29 0.96 -0.48
C PHE A 14 4.73 1.21 -0.90
N VAL A 15 5.66 0.79 -0.05
CA VAL A 15 7.10 0.77 -0.33
C VAL A 15 7.65 -0.62 -0.02
N SER A 16 8.54 -1.13 -0.86
CA SER A 16 9.11 -2.48 -0.74
C SER A 16 10.21 -2.62 0.32
N VAL A 17 10.60 -1.51 0.98
CA VAL A 17 11.67 -1.51 1.98
C VAL A 17 11.16 -2.07 3.30
N THR A 18 11.52 -3.31 3.62
CA THR A 18 11.11 -4.03 4.84
C THR A 18 12.15 -3.97 5.97
N SER A 19 13.43 -3.83 5.62
CA SER A 19 14.56 -3.88 6.57
C SER A 19 14.53 -2.80 7.66
N ARG A 20 13.89 -1.66 7.38
CA ARG A 20 13.79 -0.53 8.32
C ARG A 20 12.48 -0.49 9.10
N ASN A 21 11.51 -1.33 8.75
CA ASN A 21 10.14 -1.29 9.30
C ASN A 21 9.81 -2.51 10.16
N GLY A 22 10.81 -3.04 10.87
CA GLY A 22 10.63 -4.19 11.77
C GLY A 22 10.16 -5.45 11.04
N GLU A 23 10.72 -5.70 9.85
CA GLU A 23 10.40 -6.86 8.99
C GLU A 23 8.96 -6.86 8.44
N LYS A 24 8.27 -5.71 8.46
CA LYS A 24 6.91 -5.53 7.92
C LYS A 24 6.91 -4.74 6.63
N ILE A 25 5.93 -5.02 5.77
CA ILE A 25 5.67 -4.19 4.60
C ILE A 25 4.90 -2.93 5.02
N SER A 26 5.34 -1.76 4.53
CA SER A 26 4.58 -0.53 4.73
C SER A 26 3.60 -0.34 3.58
N ILE A 27 2.34 -0.57 3.90
CA ILE A 27 1.20 -0.36 3.00
C ILE A 27 0.11 0.43 3.72
N ALA A 28 -0.50 1.37 3.02
CA ALA A 28 -1.61 2.17 3.49
C ALA A 28 -2.68 2.30 2.41
N ILE A 29 -3.93 2.43 2.82
CA ILE A 29 -5.05 2.85 1.99
C ILE A 29 -5.45 4.27 2.41
N LEU A 30 -5.71 5.15 1.46
CA LEU A 30 -6.15 6.51 1.77
C LEU A 30 -7.65 6.54 2.04
N ASP A 31 -8.02 7.14 3.17
CA ASP A 31 -9.40 7.41 3.58
C ASP A 31 -9.56 8.93 3.74
N GLY A 32 -10.31 9.54 2.81
CA GLY A 32 -10.47 10.99 2.69
C GLY A 32 -9.79 11.63 1.47
N GLU A 33 -9.43 12.91 1.59
CA GLU A 33 -8.99 13.75 0.48
C GLU A 33 -7.63 13.34 -0.12
N PRO A 34 -7.42 13.54 -1.44
CA PRO A 34 -6.17 13.18 -2.12
C PRO A 34 -4.91 13.73 -1.45
N GLY A 35 -3.91 12.86 -1.30
CA GLY A 35 -2.64 13.15 -0.64
C GLY A 35 -1.44 13.01 -1.56
N LEU A 36 -0.28 13.49 -1.09
CA LEU A 36 1.00 13.32 -1.78
C LEU A 36 1.85 12.26 -1.08
N VAL A 37 2.45 11.37 -1.87
CA VAL A 37 3.46 10.40 -1.43
C VAL A 37 4.75 10.56 -2.22
N SER A 38 5.88 10.18 -1.63
CA SER A 38 7.18 10.23 -2.31
C SER A 38 7.19 9.40 -3.61
N SER A 39 8.01 9.77 -4.59
CA SER A 39 8.22 9.02 -5.84
C SER A 39 8.55 7.54 -5.62
N THR A 40 9.19 7.22 -4.51
CA THR A 40 9.64 5.87 -4.14
C THR A 40 8.47 4.93 -3.81
N TYR A 41 7.30 5.47 -3.50
CA TYR A 41 6.11 4.68 -3.23
C TYR A 41 5.48 4.21 -4.53
N THR A 42 4.89 3.03 -4.49
CA THR A 42 4.02 2.54 -5.56
C THR A 42 2.58 2.84 -5.18
N VAL A 43 1.84 3.48 -6.09
CA VAL A 43 0.41 3.78 -5.93
C VAL A 43 -0.39 2.83 -6.80
N PHE A 44 -1.41 2.20 -6.24
CA PHE A 44 -2.27 1.27 -6.98
C PHE A 44 -3.69 1.27 -6.42
N LYS A 45 -4.64 0.68 -7.16
CA LYS A 45 -6.04 0.60 -6.74
C LYS A 45 -6.68 -0.71 -7.17
N VAL A 46 -7.79 -1.05 -6.52
CA VAL A 46 -8.65 -2.14 -6.99
C VAL A 46 -9.38 -1.68 -8.25
N SER A 47 -9.29 -2.46 -9.32
CA SER A 47 -9.89 -2.12 -10.62
C SER A 47 -11.37 -2.46 -10.74
N LYS A 48 -11.89 -3.35 -9.89
CA LYS A 48 -13.27 -3.88 -9.92
C LYS A 48 -13.86 -3.93 -8.52
N LEU A 49 -14.41 -2.80 -8.06
CA LEU A 49 -14.94 -2.63 -6.70
C LEU A 49 -16.15 -3.54 -6.41
N GLU A 50 -16.85 -3.99 -7.46
CA GLU A 50 -17.95 -4.94 -7.37
C GLU A 50 -17.50 -6.38 -7.04
N LYS A 51 -16.21 -6.67 -7.21
CA LYS A 51 -15.63 -8.00 -6.93
C LYS A 51 -14.76 -8.02 -5.68
N LEU A 52 -14.13 -6.89 -5.34
CA LEU A 52 -13.18 -6.78 -4.24
C LEU A 52 -13.28 -5.39 -3.62
N LEU A 53 -13.57 -5.35 -2.32
CA LEU A 53 -13.50 -4.10 -1.55
C LEU A 53 -12.03 -3.76 -1.24
N PRO A 54 -11.57 -2.53 -1.53
CA PRO A 54 -10.26 -2.03 -1.10
C PRO A 54 -10.01 -2.27 0.40
N GLU A 55 -11.00 -2.04 1.24
CA GLU A 55 -10.90 -2.18 2.69
C GLU A 55 -10.65 -3.65 3.08
N TYR A 56 -11.30 -4.59 2.39
CA TYR A 56 -11.04 -6.02 2.57
C TYR A 56 -9.63 -6.41 2.11
N LEU A 57 -9.18 -5.88 0.97
CA LEU A 57 -7.82 -6.11 0.48
C LEU A 57 -6.78 -5.54 1.46
N TYR A 58 -7.05 -4.38 2.06
CA TYR A 58 -6.21 -3.80 3.11
C TYR A 58 -6.08 -4.74 4.29
N LEU A 59 -7.20 -5.26 4.82
CA LEU A 59 -7.21 -6.26 5.90
C LEU A 59 -6.41 -7.52 5.53
N TRP A 60 -6.50 -7.97 4.27
CA TRP A 60 -5.72 -9.11 3.79
C TRP A 60 -4.21 -8.86 3.83
N PHE A 61 -3.77 -7.64 3.49
CA PHE A 61 -2.37 -7.22 3.59
C PHE A 61 -1.90 -7.00 5.04
N SER A 62 -2.79 -6.60 5.95
CA SER A 62 -2.46 -6.40 7.38
C SER A 62 -2.20 -7.69 8.17
N ARG A 63 -2.27 -8.86 7.54
CA ARG A 63 -2.04 -10.14 8.20
C ARG A 63 -0.54 -10.43 8.37
N PRO A 64 -0.09 -10.98 9.50
CA PRO A 64 1.30 -11.37 9.71
C PRO A 64 1.84 -12.36 8.67
N GLU A 65 0.97 -13.22 8.12
CA GLU A 65 1.30 -14.14 7.02
C GLU A 65 1.82 -13.40 5.79
N PHE A 66 1.24 -12.24 5.49
CA PHE A 66 1.62 -11.45 4.33
C PHE A 66 2.95 -10.74 4.56
N ASP A 67 3.21 -10.22 5.77
CA ASP A 67 4.51 -9.68 6.14
C ASP A 67 5.63 -10.72 5.92
N ARG A 68 5.42 -11.97 6.38
CA ARG A 68 6.36 -13.08 6.18
C ARG A 68 6.56 -13.39 4.69
N TYR A 69 5.47 -13.45 3.92
CA TYR A 69 5.52 -13.71 2.48
C TYR A 69 6.28 -12.61 1.72
N ALA A 70 5.99 -11.35 2.02
CA ALA A 70 6.64 -10.20 1.39
C ALA A 70 8.13 -10.17 1.71
N ARG A 71 8.53 -10.48 2.95
CA ARG A 71 9.93 -10.54 3.35
C ARG A 71 10.72 -11.64 2.64
N PHE A 72 10.12 -12.81 2.45
CA PHE A 72 10.77 -13.90 1.72
C PHE A 72 11.06 -13.54 0.24
N HIS A 73 10.26 -12.64 -0.34
CA HIS A 73 10.36 -12.22 -1.75
C HIS A 73 10.93 -10.80 -1.95
N SER A 74 11.48 -10.17 -0.91
CA SER A 74 12.05 -8.81 -0.97
C SER A 74 13.53 -8.80 -1.31
#